data_AF-A0A932V0X8-F1
#
_entry.id   AF-A0A932V0X8-F1
#
_cell.length_a   1.000
_cell.length_b   1.000
_cell.length_c   1.000
_cell.angle_alpha   90.00
_cell.angle_beta   90.00
_cell.angle_gamma   90.00
#
_symmetry.space_group_name_H-M   'P 1'
#
loop_
_entity.id
_entity.type
_entity.pdbx_description
1 polymer ?
#
loop_
_entity_poly.entity_id
_entity_poly.type
_entity_poly.pdbx_seq_one_letter_code
_entity_poly.pdbx_strand_id
1 'polypeptide(L)'
;MPPLLALAALVVLAPGGRAQAPAPVPVSVPAAAAVESLSDGPHVLWRGPKAEVLSVREGRLEKAALGAKGMLALPGLPPLKLSPAGPRAPLTDVAGSDRVAAVSDIHGNLQGLLTLLRAHQVIDAANRWTFGKGQLVVAGDVMDRGPQVTEAYWLLRSLEAQAAARGGRVHMVMGNHESMVLTGDQRYVNPKYKQLSAGLLPGLDVLYGPDSEVGRWLRLHPALIRVGRTLFLHGGISPKLLAGKPSLQSVNESLAAIWKPGVSEEARKAMLGTHGPLWYRGLIPGADTKLGDASPEHIQALLQAFDVDRVVVGHSTLDAVTAFHGGRVIGVDAGLKDGKGGELLLLEKGQAFRGLPDGTRLPL
;
A
#
# COMPACT_ATOMS: atom_id res chain seq x y z
N MET A 1 4.31 75.16 -29.89
CA MET A 1 4.10 74.42 -28.63
C MET A 1 4.71 73.04 -28.79
N PRO A 2 5.60 72.62 -27.88
CA PRO A 2 6.56 71.54 -28.09
C PRO A 2 5.99 70.13 -27.82
N PRO A 3 6.67 69.06 -28.28
CA PRO A 3 6.26 67.67 -28.14
C PRO A 3 6.74 67.05 -26.82
N LEU A 4 5.99 66.06 -26.30
CA LEU A 4 6.32 65.32 -25.08
C LEU A 4 6.89 63.94 -25.42
N LEU A 5 8.03 63.66 -24.79
CA LEU A 5 8.92 62.52 -24.95
C LEU A 5 8.30 61.16 -24.57
N ALA A 6 8.69 60.13 -25.33
CA ALA A 6 8.64 58.74 -24.92
C ALA A 6 9.76 58.42 -23.92
N LEU A 7 9.43 57.73 -22.81
CA LEU A 7 10.41 57.18 -21.88
C LEU A 7 10.30 55.64 -21.91
N ALA A 8 11.34 55.01 -22.44
CA ALA A 8 11.55 53.57 -22.40
C ALA A 8 11.98 53.15 -20.99
N ALA A 9 11.29 52.17 -20.39
CA ALA A 9 11.73 51.53 -19.16
C ALA A 9 12.51 50.26 -19.51
N LEU A 10 13.83 50.36 -19.29
CA LEU A 10 14.80 49.28 -19.36
C LEU A 10 14.58 48.34 -18.15
N VAL A 11 14.16 47.10 -18.38
CA VAL A 11 14.13 46.07 -17.33
C VAL A 11 15.50 45.42 -17.24
N VAL A 12 16.20 45.69 -16.14
CA VAL A 12 17.47 45.06 -15.78
C VAL A 12 17.20 43.62 -15.34
N LEU A 13 17.75 42.66 -16.08
CA LEU A 13 17.82 41.24 -15.69
C LEU A 13 18.88 41.06 -14.59
N ALA A 14 18.45 40.69 -13.38
CA ALA A 14 19.34 40.22 -12.31
C ALA A 14 19.60 38.70 -12.47
N PRO A 15 20.82 38.20 -12.20
CA PRO A 15 21.18 36.81 -12.44
C PRO A 15 20.80 35.89 -11.27
N GLY A 16 20.30 34.69 -11.60
CA GLY A 16 20.63 33.45 -10.88
C GLY A 16 20.10 33.26 -9.46
N GLY A 17 18.77 33.20 -9.29
CA GLY A 17 18.17 32.57 -8.12
C GLY A 17 18.02 31.06 -8.33
N ARG A 18 18.73 30.22 -7.56
CA ARG A 18 18.48 28.77 -7.50
C ARG A 18 17.02 28.54 -7.11
N ALA A 19 16.26 27.87 -7.97
CA ALA A 19 14.89 27.44 -7.67
C ALA A 19 14.92 26.50 -6.46
N GLN A 20 14.48 26.99 -5.30
CA GLN A 20 14.18 26.15 -4.15
C GLN A 20 12.99 25.26 -4.51
N ALA A 21 13.08 23.97 -4.14
CA ALA A 21 11.93 23.08 -4.20
C ALA A 21 10.77 23.68 -3.39
N PRO A 22 9.51 23.57 -3.86
CA PRO A 22 8.37 24.05 -3.09
C PRO A 22 8.35 23.37 -1.73
N ALA A 23 8.20 24.16 -0.67
CA ALA A 23 8.03 23.66 0.69
C ALA A 23 6.78 22.74 0.76
N PRO A 24 6.80 21.67 1.57
CA PRO A 24 5.64 20.82 1.74
C PRO A 24 4.47 21.64 2.30
N VAL A 25 3.29 21.46 1.71
CA VAL A 25 2.04 22.02 2.24
C VAL A 25 1.82 21.45 3.64
N PRO A 26 1.68 22.29 4.68
CA PRO A 26 1.43 21.78 6.02
C PRO A 26 0.03 21.17 6.06
N VAL A 27 -0.03 19.85 6.20
CA VAL A 27 -1.26 19.15 6.57
C VAL A 27 -1.56 19.54 8.01
N SER A 28 -2.70 20.18 8.24
CA SER A 28 -3.20 20.45 9.58
C SER A 28 -3.55 19.12 10.25
N VAL A 29 -2.66 18.67 11.14
CA VAL A 29 -2.96 17.59 12.07
C VAL A 29 -4.01 18.12 13.05
N PRO A 30 -5.15 17.44 13.24
CA PRO A 30 -6.12 17.83 14.25
C PRO A 30 -5.47 17.89 15.63
N ALA A 31 -5.79 18.93 16.39
CA ALA A 31 -5.25 19.15 17.72
C ALA A 31 -5.69 18.04 18.70
N ALA A 32 -4.71 17.54 19.46
CA ALA A 32 -4.80 16.74 20.68
C ALA A 32 -5.60 15.42 20.58
N ALA A 33 -5.01 14.41 19.94
CA ALA A 33 -5.31 13.03 20.29
C ALA A 33 -4.91 12.79 21.76
N ALA A 34 -5.81 12.22 22.56
CA ALA A 34 -5.49 11.63 23.86
C ALA A 34 -4.17 10.85 23.73
N VAL A 35 -3.29 10.91 24.74
CA VAL A 35 -2.00 10.18 24.74
C VAL A 35 -2.25 8.79 24.18
N GLU A 36 -1.86 8.57 22.92
CA GLU A 36 -2.14 7.33 22.24
C GLU A 36 -1.52 6.25 23.11
N SER A 37 -2.32 5.26 23.53
CA SER A 37 -1.81 4.22 24.40
C SER A 37 -0.54 3.66 23.76
N LEU A 38 0.58 3.68 24.48
CA LEU A 38 1.85 3.13 24.03
C LEU A 38 1.77 1.60 24.04
N SER A 39 0.89 1.08 23.20
CA SER A 39 0.61 -0.33 23.00
C SER A 39 0.82 -0.65 21.53
N ASP A 40 1.51 -1.76 21.27
CA ASP A 40 1.84 -2.23 19.93
C ASP A 40 2.29 -3.69 19.95
N GLY A 41 2.26 -4.33 18.78
CA GLY A 41 2.60 -5.74 18.62
C GLY A 41 1.39 -6.64 18.39
N PRO A 42 1.58 -7.98 18.41
CA PRO A 42 2.87 -8.64 18.65
C PRO A 42 3.86 -8.47 17.50
N HIS A 43 5.15 -8.33 17.83
CA HIS A 43 6.28 -8.39 16.89
C HIS A 43 6.97 -9.73 17.05
N VAL A 44 7.08 -10.52 15.98
CA VAL A 44 7.65 -11.87 16.03
C VAL A 44 9.02 -11.86 15.37
N LEU A 45 10.06 -12.15 16.14
CA LEU A 45 11.46 -12.19 15.70
C LEU A 45 12.00 -13.61 15.77
N TRP A 46 12.51 -14.12 14.64
CA TRP A 46 13.03 -15.47 14.53
C TRP A 46 14.50 -15.55 14.93
N ARG A 47 14.85 -16.64 15.63
CA ARG A 47 16.20 -17.01 16.07
C ARG A 47 16.40 -18.50 15.73
N GLY A 48 16.72 -18.77 14.47
CA GLY A 48 16.71 -20.12 13.92
C GLY A 48 15.30 -20.73 13.98
N PRO A 49 15.09 -21.90 14.61
CA PRO A 49 13.78 -22.54 14.69
C PRO A 49 12.85 -21.93 15.76
N LYS A 50 13.37 -21.07 16.64
CA LYS A 50 12.61 -20.42 17.72
C LYS A 50 12.21 -19.00 17.32
N ALA A 51 11.16 -18.48 17.94
CA ALA A 51 10.81 -17.06 17.81
C ALA A 51 10.55 -16.44 19.18
N GLU A 52 10.97 -15.18 19.31
CA GLU A 52 10.60 -14.27 20.39
C GLU A 52 9.42 -13.41 19.93
N VAL A 53 8.42 -13.26 20.79
CA VAL A 53 7.24 -12.43 20.57
C VAL A 53 7.34 -11.24 21.52
N LEU A 54 7.42 -10.04 20.97
CA LEU A 54 7.48 -8.78 21.72
C LEU A 54 6.14 -8.09 21.61
N SER A 55 5.62 -7.57 22.72
CA SER A 55 4.42 -6.72 22.72
C SER A 55 4.63 -5.60 23.70
N VAL A 56 4.07 -4.43 23.44
CA VAL A 56 3.98 -3.37 24.44
C VAL A 56 2.52 -3.23 24.83
N ARG A 57 2.24 -3.27 26.13
CA ARG A 57 0.91 -3.00 26.69
C ARG A 57 1.02 -1.89 27.71
N GLU A 58 0.32 -0.80 27.46
CA GLU A 58 0.29 0.35 28.38
C GLU A 58 1.70 0.83 28.75
N GLY A 59 2.61 0.88 27.77
CA GLY A 59 4.00 1.31 27.95
C GLY A 59 4.94 0.28 28.60
N ARG A 60 4.50 -0.97 28.79
CA ARG A 60 5.35 -2.05 29.34
C ARG A 60 5.67 -3.08 28.27
N LEU A 61 6.95 -3.40 28.12
CA LEU A 61 7.41 -4.47 27.25
C LEU A 61 7.09 -5.84 27.87
N GLU A 62 6.36 -6.64 27.10
CA GLU A 62 6.10 -8.05 27.34
C GLU A 62 6.86 -8.90 26.33
N LYS A 63 7.50 -9.96 26.83
CA LYS A 63 8.22 -10.93 26.01
C LYS A 63 7.62 -12.31 26.21
N ALA A 64 7.36 -13.01 25.12
CA ALA A 64 6.86 -14.36 25.13
C ALA A 64 7.54 -15.22 24.07
N ALA A 65 7.42 -16.53 24.17
CA ALA A 65 7.68 -17.44 23.06
C ALA A 65 6.41 -17.65 22.23
N LEU A 66 6.54 -18.16 21.01
CA LEU A 66 5.37 -18.65 20.27
C LEU A 66 4.68 -19.78 21.04
N GLY A 67 3.35 -19.83 20.94
CA GLY A 67 2.54 -20.86 21.57
C GLY A 67 2.78 -22.25 20.99
N ALA A 68 2.16 -23.25 21.61
CA ALA A 68 2.28 -24.65 21.21
C ALA A 68 2.06 -24.83 19.70
N LYS A 69 2.90 -25.65 19.05
CA LYS A 69 2.87 -25.93 17.60
C LYS A 69 3.01 -24.67 16.71
N GLY A 70 3.58 -23.58 17.23
CA GLY A 70 3.83 -22.34 16.49
C GLY A 70 2.61 -21.41 16.38
N MET A 71 1.64 -21.53 17.28
CA MET A 71 0.45 -20.67 17.27
C MET A 71 0.76 -19.29 17.88
N LEU A 72 0.43 -18.24 17.15
CA LEU A 72 0.43 -16.86 17.63
C LEU A 72 -1.00 -16.45 18.01
N ALA A 73 -1.20 -16.00 19.24
CA ALA A 73 -2.44 -15.37 19.68
C ALA A 73 -2.46 -13.91 19.20
N LEU A 74 -3.58 -13.48 18.64
CA LEU A 74 -3.77 -12.14 18.08
C LEU A 74 -5.01 -11.50 18.73
N PRO A 75 -4.92 -10.27 19.27
CA PRO A 75 -6.08 -9.58 19.84
C PRO A 75 -7.21 -9.41 18.80
N GLY A 76 -8.41 -9.91 19.11
CA GLY A 76 -9.58 -9.74 18.25
C GLY A 76 -9.53 -10.49 16.91
N LEU A 77 -8.64 -11.46 16.76
CA LEU A 77 -8.47 -12.27 15.55
C LEU A 77 -8.31 -13.76 15.89
N PRO A 78 -8.70 -14.67 14.97
CA PRO A 78 -8.35 -16.08 15.10
C PRO A 78 -6.83 -16.27 15.23
N PRO A 79 -6.35 -17.20 16.09
CA PRO A 79 -4.93 -17.50 16.22
C PRO A 79 -4.32 -17.94 14.88
N LEU A 80 -3.10 -17.47 14.61
CA LEU A 80 -2.40 -17.75 13.35
C LEU A 80 -1.25 -18.72 13.57
N LYS A 81 -1.17 -19.76 12.74
CA LYS A 81 -0.03 -20.68 12.76
C LYS A 81 1.15 -20.06 12.02
N LEU A 82 2.28 -19.93 12.70
CA LEU A 82 3.53 -19.46 12.13
C LEU A 82 4.53 -20.62 11.95
N SER A 83 5.52 -20.41 11.09
CA SER A 83 6.56 -21.40 10.79
C SER A 83 7.92 -20.73 10.66
N PRO A 84 9.01 -21.33 11.18
CA PRO A 84 10.36 -20.83 10.96
C PRO A 84 10.74 -20.84 9.48
N ALA A 85 10.14 -21.71 8.66
CA ALA A 85 10.32 -21.72 7.21
C ALA A 85 9.81 -20.43 6.52
N GLY A 86 9.03 -19.62 7.24
CA GLY A 86 8.53 -18.35 6.76
C GLY A 86 7.22 -18.45 5.96
N PRO A 87 6.67 -17.30 5.58
CA PRO A 87 5.51 -17.20 4.71
C PRO A 87 5.80 -17.75 3.32
N ARG A 88 4.75 -18.13 2.59
CA ARG A 88 4.86 -18.59 1.19
C ARG A 88 4.70 -17.40 0.25
N ALA A 89 5.40 -17.43 -0.87
CA ALA A 89 5.23 -16.44 -1.92
C ALA A 89 3.77 -16.47 -2.44
N PRO A 90 3.14 -15.30 -2.68
CA PRO A 90 1.79 -15.25 -3.22
C PRO A 90 1.77 -15.66 -4.69
N LEU A 91 0.60 -16.07 -5.16
CA LEU A 91 0.34 -16.21 -6.60
C LEU A 91 0.20 -14.81 -7.20
N THR A 92 0.87 -14.57 -8.33
CA THR A 92 0.83 -13.28 -9.02
C THR A 92 -0.08 -13.28 -10.24
N ASP A 93 -0.34 -14.44 -10.83
CA ASP A 93 -1.34 -14.65 -11.87
C ASP A 93 -2.42 -15.59 -11.34
N VAL A 94 -3.61 -15.05 -11.16
CA VAL A 94 -4.70 -15.70 -10.43
C VAL A 94 -5.94 -15.70 -11.29
N ALA A 95 -6.64 -16.83 -11.31
CA ALA A 95 -7.93 -16.93 -11.99
C ALA A 95 -8.89 -15.84 -11.49
N GLY A 96 -9.74 -15.37 -12.41
CA GLY A 96 -10.81 -14.42 -12.09
C GLY A 96 -11.75 -14.97 -11.00
N SER A 97 -12.45 -14.06 -10.35
CA SER A 97 -13.49 -14.37 -9.36
C SER A 97 -14.74 -13.57 -9.68
N ASP A 98 -15.90 -14.16 -9.46
CA ASP A 98 -17.20 -13.46 -9.55
C ASP A 98 -17.33 -12.34 -8.53
N ARG A 99 -16.45 -12.31 -7.51
CA ARG A 99 -16.40 -11.30 -6.46
C ARG A 99 -14.95 -10.94 -6.14
N VAL A 100 -14.59 -9.70 -6.40
CA VAL A 100 -13.32 -9.10 -5.97
C VAL A 100 -13.63 -7.81 -5.22
N ALA A 101 -13.03 -7.62 -4.05
CA ALA A 101 -13.00 -6.35 -3.35
C ALA A 101 -11.58 -5.79 -3.42
N ALA A 102 -11.40 -4.49 -3.63
CA ALA A 102 -10.08 -3.86 -3.63
C ALA A 102 -10.07 -2.55 -2.85
N VAL A 103 -8.99 -2.32 -2.10
CA VAL A 103 -8.75 -1.13 -1.28
C VAL A 103 -7.26 -0.80 -1.30
N SER A 104 -6.87 0.42 -0.96
CA SER A 104 -5.46 0.85 -0.90
C SER A 104 -5.22 1.84 0.24
N ASP A 105 -3.95 2.14 0.50
CA ASP A 105 -3.52 3.32 1.25
C ASP A 105 -4.16 3.39 2.64
N ILE A 106 -4.22 2.24 3.32
CA ILE A 106 -4.77 2.08 4.66
C ILE A 106 -4.00 2.93 5.66
N HIS A 107 -2.68 3.04 5.53
CA HIS A 107 -1.82 3.91 6.33
C HIS A 107 -2.12 3.85 7.83
N GLY A 108 -2.15 2.64 8.39
CA GLY A 108 -2.45 2.41 9.79
C GLY A 108 -3.85 2.83 10.28
N ASN A 109 -4.82 3.10 9.39
CA ASN A 109 -6.22 3.32 9.74
C ASN A 109 -7.01 1.99 9.74
N LEU A 110 -6.75 1.15 10.74
CA LEU A 110 -7.42 -0.13 10.89
C LEU A 110 -8.94 0.02 11.04
N GLN A 111 -9.42 1.02 11.79
CA GLN A 111 -10.86 1.20 11.99
C GLN A 111 -11.60 1.50 10.68
N GLY A 112 -11.02 2.34 9.82
CA GLY A 112 -11.57 2.60 8.48
C GLY A 112 -11.64 1.32 7.64
N LEU A 113 -10.56 0.53 7.63
CA LEU A 113 -10.53 -0.75 6.92
C LEU A 113 -11.61 -1.72 7.44
N LEU A 114 -11.71 -1.91 8.76
CA LEU A 114 -12.71 -2.78 9.37
C LEU A 114 -14.14 -2.34 9.03
N THR A 115 -14.40 -1.03 9.02
CA THR A 115 -15.70 -0.45 8.67
C THR A 115 -16.08 -0.86 7.25
N LEU A 116 -15.18 -0.64 6.29
CA LEU A 116 -15.39 -1.00 4.88
C LEU A 116 -15.58 -2.51 4.67
N LEU A 117 -14.69 -3.34 5.24
CA LEU A 117 -14.76 -4.79 5.06
C LEU A 117 -16.04 -5.38 5.67
N ARG A 118 -16.52 -4.85 6.81
CA ARG A 118 -17.77 -5.32 7.44
C ARG A 118 -19.00 -4.83 6.69
N ALA A 119 -19.03 -3.56 6.28
CA ALA A 119 -20.13 -2.97 5.52
C ALA A 119 -20.42 -3.76 4.23
N HIS A 120 -19.37 -4.27 3.58
CA HIS A 120 -19.48 -5.07 2.35
C HIS A 120 -19.41 -6.58 2.56
N GLN A 121 -19.52 -7.03 3.81
CA GLN A 121 -19.57 -8.45 4.21
C GLN A 121 -18.35 -9.26 3.71
N VAL A 122 -17.20 -8.60 3.56
CA VAL A 122 -15.92 -9.29 3.34
C VAL A 122 -15.51 -10.03 4.62
N ILE A 123 -15.77 -9.40 5.77
CA ILE A 123 -15.59 -9.98 7.10
C ILE A 123 -16.83 -9.77 7.98
N ASP A 124 -17.01 -10.61 9.00
CA ASP A 124 -18.03 -10.42 10.03
C ASP A 124 -17.59 -9.49 11.18
N ALA A 125 -18.48 -9.27 12.15
CA ALA A 125 -18.22 -8.45 13.33
C ALA A 125 -17.07 -9.00 14.22
N ALA A 126 -16.76 -10.29 14.12
CA ALA A 126 -15.65 -10.93 14.81
C ALA A 126 -14.38 -11.01 13.95
N ASN A 127 -14.30 -10.21 12.87
CA ASN A 127 -13.19 -10.16 11.91
C ASN A 127 -12.93 -11.50 11.21
N ARG A 128 -13.96 -12.32 11.04
CA ARG A 128 -13.84 -13.60 10.32
C ARG A 128 -14.22 -13.44 8.86
N TRP A 129 -13.49 -14.11 7.98
CA TRP A 129 -13.75 -14.12 6.54
C TRP A 129 -15.16 -14.63 6.21
N THR A 130 -15.94 -13.79 5.52
CA THR A 130 -17.30 -14.12 5.05
C THR A 130 -17.46 -13.98 3.54
N PHE A 131 -16.39 -13.60 2.82
CA PHE A 131 -16.45 -13.35 1.38
C PHE A 131 -16.40 -14.62 0.50
N GLY A 132 -16.69 -15.80 1.06
CA GLY A 132 -16.75 -17.08 0.34
C GLY A 132 -15.48 -17.37 -0.46
N LYS A 133 -15.64 -17.67 -1.76
CA LYS A 133 -14.54 -17.86 -2.72
C LYS A 133 -14.03 -16.55 -3.35
N GLY A 134 -14.53 -15.41 -2.86
CA GLY A 134 -14.14 -14.09 -3.34
C GLY A 134 -12.67 -13.78 -3.08
N GLN A 135 -12.21 -12.66 -3.62
CA GLN A 135 -10.83 -12.21 -3.47
C GLN A 135 -10.79 -10.78 -2.93
N LEU A 136 -9.95 -10.52 -1.92
CA LEU A 136 -9.63 -9.18 -1.46
C LEU A 136 -8.25 -8.79 -2.01
N VAL A 137 -8.12 -7.60 -2.58
CA VAL A 137 -6.84 -7.04 -3.04
C VAL A 137 -6.54 -5.75 -2.29
N VAL A 138 -5.37 -5.69 -1.64
CA VAL A 138 -4.83 -4.47 -1.03
C VAL A 138 -3.76 -3.91 -1.95
N ALA A 139 -4.02 -2.75 -2.55
CA ALA A 139 -3.13 -2.11 -3.51
C ALA A 139 -1.95 -1.34 -2.86
N GLY A 140 -1.39 -1.88 -1.76
CA GLY A 140 -0.23 -1.32 -1.06
C GLY A 140 -0.57 -0.25 -0.01
N ASP A 141 0.49 0.26 0.65
CA ASP A 141 0.46 1.38 1.60
C ASP A 141 -0.44 1.15 2.83
N VAL A 142 -0.20 0.02 3.50
CA VAL A 142 -0.70 -0.22 4.87
C VAL A 142 0.20 0.49 5.89
N MET A 143 1.48 0.61 5.57
CA MET A 143 2.56 1.22 6.36
C MET A 143 2.36 2.74 6.55
N ASP A 144 3.02 3.28 7.58
CA ASP A 144 3.16 4.72 7.85
C ASP A 144 1.88 5.49 8.20
N ARG A 145 2.08 6.75 8.61
CA ARG A 145 1.09 7.76 9.02
C ARG A 145 0.24 7.40 10.24
N GLY A 146 -0.59 6.36 10.17
CA GLY A 146 -1.52 5.99 11.25
C GLY A 146 -0.92 5.09 12.33
N PRO A 147 -1.59 4.99 13.50
CA PRO A 147 -1.05 4.30 14.66
C PRO A 147 -1.45 2.82 14.74
N GLN A 148 -2.14 2.23 13.75
CA GLN A 148 -2.62 0.83 13.80
C GLN A 148 -2.08 -0.05 12.65
N VAL A 149 -0.81 0.15 12.28
CA VAL A 149 -0.14 -0.61 11.21
C VAL A 149 0.02 -2.07 11.61
N THR A 150 0.60 -2.33 12.80
CA THR A 150 0.89 -3.69 13.25
C THR A 150 -0.38 -4.54 13.27
N GLU A 151 -1.47 -3.95 13.77
CA GLU A 151 -2.78 -4.57 13.83
C GLU A 151 -3.39 -4.77 12.43
N ALA A 152 -3.22 -3.82 11.50
CA ALA A 152 -3.65 -3.96 10.11
C ALA A 152 -2.91 -5.11 9.39
N TYR A 153 -1.60 -5.24 9.57
CA TYR A 153 -0.86 -6.37 9.02
C TYR A 153 -1.31 -7.71 9.59
N TRP A 154 -1.56 -7.80 10.91
CA TRP A 154 -2.06 -9.03 11.52
C TRP A 154 -3.48 -9.37 11.07
N LEU A 155 -4.34 -8.38 10.85
CA LEU A 155 -5.66 -8.59 10.22
C LEU A 155 -5.48 -9.21 8.83
N LEU A 156 -4.68 -8.61 7.95
CA LEU A 156 -4.48 -9.12 6.58
C LEU A 156 -3.89 -10.54 6.58
N ARG A 157 -2.86 -10.79 7.39
CA ARG A 157 -2.27 -12.11 7.62
C ARG A 157 -3.28 -13.15 8.11
N SER A 158 -4.16 -12.75 9.03
CA SER A 158 -5.23 -13.64 9.51
C SER A 158 -6.23 -13.92 8.39
N LEU A 159 -6.64 -12.90 7.64
CA LEU A 159 -7.57 -13.05 6.53
C LEU A 159 -7.01 -13.88 5.37
N GLU A 160 -5.71 -13.82 5.07
CA GLU A 160 -5.05 -14.73 4.12
C GLU A 160 -5.33 -16.20 4.46
N ALA A 161 -5.10 -16.58 5.72
CA ALA A 161 -5.32 -17.95 6.18
C ALA A 161 -6.81 -18.34 6.18
N GLN A 162 -7.68 -17.43 6.62
CA GLN A 162 -9.12 -17.66 6.68
C GLN A 162 -9.76 -17.78 5.29
N ALA A 163 -9.38 -16.89 4.36
CA ALA A 163 -9.85 -16.91 2.98
C ALA A 163 -9.43 -18.19 2.28
N ALA A 164 -8.16 -18.59 2.42
CA ALA A 164 -7.64 -19.83 1.83
C ALA A 164 -8.42 -21.07 2.32
N ALA A 165 -8.79 -21.12 3.61
CA ALA A 165 -9.59 -22.21 4.18
C ALA A 165 -11.03 -22.28 3.62
N ARG A 166 -11.51 -21.22 2.97
CA ARG A 166 -12.84 -21.12 2.34
C ARG A 166 -12.79 -21.07 0.82
N GLY A 167 -11.60 -21.26 0.22
CA GLY A 167 -11.39 -21.18 -1.23
C GLY A 167 -11.37 -19.76 -1.79
N GLY A 168 -11.34 -18.74 -0.93
CA GLY A 168 -11.10 -17.34 -1.29
C GLY A 168 -9.61 -16.98 -1.19
N ARG A 169 -9.28 -15.72 -1.43
CA ARG A 169 -7.91 -15.21 -1.35
C ARG A 169 -7.84 -13.79 -0.80
N VAL A 170 -6.75 -13.47 -0.14
CA VAL A 170 -6.31 -12.10 0.12
C VAL A 170 -4.99 -11.91 -0.60
N HIS A 171 -4.89 -10.81 -1.33
CA HIS A 171 -3.72 -10.41 -2.08
C HIS A 171 -3.30 -9.04 -1.60
N MET A 172 -2.01 -8.81 -1.49
CA MET A 172 -1.46 -7.48 -1.28
C MET A 172 -0.28 -7.29 -2.23
N VAL A 173 -0.21 -6.11 -2.84
CA VAL A 173 0.97 -5.68 -3.60
C VAL A 173 1.82 -4.76 -2.72
N MET A 174 3.10 -4.68 -3.02
CA MET A 174 4.03 -3.75 -2.38
C MET A 174 3.59 -2.31 -2.65
N GLY A 175 3.43 -1.50 -1.61
CA GLY A 175 3.31 -0.04 -1.72
C GLY A 175 4.66 0.65 -1.62
N ASN A 176 4.69 1.96 -1.89
CA ASN A 176 5.93 2.69 -1.74
C ASN A 176 6.32 2.84 -0.26
N HIS A 177 5.36 2.98 0.65
CA HIS A 177 5.63 3.14 2.08
C HIS A 177 6.20 1.86 2.72
N GLU A 178 5.73 0.67 2.32
CA GLU A 178 6.39 -0.57 2.72
C GLU A 178 7.86 -0.57 2.24
N SER A 179 8.11 -0.24 0.97
CA SER A 179 9.46 -0.22 0.43
C SER A 179 10.38 0.80 1.11
N MET A 180 9.84 1.96 1.50
CA MET A 180 10.56 3.00 2.24
C MET A 180 11.03 2.49 3.59
N VAL A 181 10.12 1.96 4.42
CA VAL A 181 10.48 1.44 5.74
C VAL A 181 11.47 0.26 5.63
N LEU A 182 11.26 -0.64 4.65
CA LEU A 182 12.16 -1.78 4.41
C LEU A 182 13.57 -1.36 3.95
N THR A 183 13.72 -0.15 3.39
CA THR A 183 15.01 0.44 2.98
C THR A 183 15.55 1.48 3.96
N GLY A 184 14.91 1.64 5.14
CA GLY A 184 15.37 2.51 6.21
C GLY A 184 14.86 3.95 6.14
N ASP A 185 14.00 4.28 5.19
CA ASP A 185 13.37 5.59 5.10
C ASP A 185 12.14 5.67 6.02
N GLN A 186 12.29 6.44 7.10
CA GLN A 186 11.30 6.55 8.18
C GLN A 186 10.60 7.93 8.21
N ARG A 187 10.63 8.67 7.10
CA ARG A 187 10.09 10.04 7.04
C ARG A 187 8.61 10.13 7.43
N TYR A 188 7.81 9.11 7.10
CA TYR A 188 6.35 9.11 7.32
C TYR A 188 5.89 8.16 8.43
N VAL A 189 6.82 7.47 9.09
CA VAL A 189 6.51 6.59 10.22
C VAL A 189 5.84 7.41 11.33
N ASN A 190 4.69 6.94 11.80
CA ASN A 190 3.96 7.54 12.91
C ASN A 190 4.85 7.69 14.16
N PRO A 191 4.81 8.83 14.88
CA PRO A 191 5.62 9.05 16.09
C PRO A 191 5.54 7.95 17.15
N LYS A 192 4.39 7.26 17.29
CA LYS A 192 4.20 6.11 18.19
C LYS A 192 5.30 5.07 18.02
N TYR A 193 5.57 4.64 16.79
CA TYR A 193 6.57 3.58 16.54
C TYR A 193 8.00 4.05 16.79
N LYS A 194 8.30 5.32 16.54
CA LYS A 194 9.61 5.91 16.85
C LYS A 194 9.83 5.97 18.36
N GLN A 195 8.82 6.41 19.10
CA GLN A 195 8.86 6.45 20.56
C GLN A 195 9.02 5.06 21.18
N LEU A 196 8.30 4.07 20.68
CA LEU A 196 8.43 2.67 21.14
C LEU A 196 9.83 2.12 20.84
N SER A 197 10.35 2.36 19.63
CA SER A 197 11.67 1.88 19.20
C SER A 197 12.85 2.60 19.89
N ALA A 198 12.61 3.75 20.51
CA ALA A 198 13.63 4.49 21.26
C ALA A 198 13.95 3.88 22.63
N GLY A 199 13.14 2.94 23.14
CA GLY A 199 13.40 2.36 24.46
C GLY A 199 12.74 1.03 24.77
N LEU A 200 11.54 0.75 24.27
CA LEU A 200 10.79 -0.46 24.63
C LEU A 200 10.93 -1.58 23.59
N LEU A 201 10.97 -1.23 22.31
CA LEU A 201 11.10 -2.17 21.20
C LEU A 201 12.43 -1.98 20.47
N PRO A 202 12.91 -3.01 19.74
CA PRO A 202 13.97 -2.86 18.76
C PRO A 202 13.65 -1.79 17.71
N GLY A 203 14.69 -1.32 17.01
CA GLY A 203 14.55 -0.43 15.86
C GLY A 203 13.71 -1.04 14.73
N LEU A 204 13.14 -0.18 13.87
CA LEU A 204 12.31 -0.61 12.74
C LEU A 204 13.08 -1.49 11.74
N ASP A 205 14.39 -1.31 11.63
CA ASP A 205 15.29 -2.17 10.88
C ASP A 205 15.31 -3.62 11.39
N VAL A 206 15.07 -3.83 12.68
CA VAL A 206 14.91 -5.16 13.29
C VAL A 206 13.45 -5.62 13.21
N LEU A 207 12.49 -4.76 13.58
CA LEU A 207 11.05 -5.10 13.59
C LEU A 207 10.51 -5.43 12.19
N TYR A 208 11.08 -4.87 11.14
CA TYR A 208 10.78 -5.17 9.74
C TYR A 208 11.98 -5.80 9.00
N GLY A 209 12.96 -6.29 9.75
CA GLY A 209 14.17 -6.92 9.22
C GLY A 209 13.92 -8.32 8.64
N PRO A 210 14.97 -8.95 8.07
CA PRO A 210 14.88 -10.30 7.49
C PRO A 210 14.58 -11.41 8.51
N ASP A 211 14.79 -11.15 9.81
CA ASP A 211 14.46 -12.09 10.89
C ASP A 211 13.05 -11.85 11.47
N SER A 212 12.35 -10.78 11.06
CA SER A 212 10.97 -10.52 11.51
C SER A 212 9.96 -11.33 10.70
N GLU A 213 8.92 -11.85 11.34
CA GLU A 213 7.81 -12.51 10.63
C GLU A 213 7.15 -11.58 9.61
N VAL A 214 6.86 -10.34 10.02
CA VAL A 214 6.26 -9.33 9.14
C VAL A 214 7.27 -8.88 8.08
N GLY A 215 8.53 -8.68 8.46
CA GLY A 215 9.59 -8.29 7.51
C GLY A 215 9.85 -9.34 6.42
N ARG A 216 9.78 -10.63 6.76
CA ARG A 216 9.84 -11.74 5.79
C ARG A 216 8.61 -11.77 4.89
N TRP A 217 7.41 -11.57 5.46
CA TRP A 217 6.17 -11.53 4.70
C TRP A 217 6.12 -10.37 3.71
N LEU A 218 6.45 -9.15 4.14
CA LEU A 218 6.44 -7.96 3.27
C LEU A 218 7.37 -8.11 2.07
N ARG A 219 8.57 -8.67 2.24
CA ARG A 219 9.53 -8.89 1.14
C ARG A 219 9.07 -9.90 0.08
N LEU A 220 8.02 -10.68 0.35
CA LEU A 220 7.40 -11.57 -0.64
C LEU A 220 6.32 -10.90 -1.50
N HIS A 221 5.92 -9.66 -1.16
CA HIS A 221 4.83 -9.01 -1.87
C HIS A 221 5.29 -8.57 -3.26
N PRO A 222 4.52 -8.90 -4.30
CA PRO A 222 4.82 -8.53 -5.68
C PRO A 222 4.57 -7.03 -5.90
N ALA A 223 5.16 -6.49 -6.97
CA ALA A 223 4.82 -5.15 -7.44
C ALA A 223 3.45 -5.13 -8.15
N LEU A 224 3.09 -6.23 -8.82
CA LEU A 224 1.83 -6.36 -9.55
C LEU A 224 1.25 -7.78 -9.44
N ILE A 225 -0.07 -7.85 -9.41
CA ILE A 225 -0.86 -9.09 -9.44
C ILE A 225 -1.93 -8.97 -10.53
N ARG A 226 -2.13 -10.03 -11.31
CA ARG A 226 -3.24 -10.17 -12.24
C ARG A 226 -4.30 -11.08 -11.63
N VAL A 227 -5.53 -10.59 -11.55
CA VAL A 227 -6.72 -11.38 -11.17
C VAL A 227 -7.69 -11.38 -12.33
N GLY A 228 -7.77 -12.52 -13.04
CA GLY A 228 -8.49 -12.62 -14.31
C GLY A 228 -7.95 -11.62 -15.32
N ARG A 229 -8.81 -10.70 -15.78
CA ARG A 229 -8.45 -9.63 -16.75
C ARG A 229 -8.20 -8.26 -16.10
N THR A 230 -7.92 -8.21 -14.80
CA THR A 230 -7.59 -6.97 -14.09
C THR A 230 -6.19 -7.03 -13.49
N LEU A 231 -5.38 -6.01 -13.76
CA LEU A 231 -4.05 -5.82 -13.18
C LEU A 231 -4.15 -4.91 -11.95
N PHE A 232 -3.55 -5.31 -10.84
CA PHE A 232 -3.47 -4.53 -9.61
C PHE A 232 -2.00 -4.21 -9.30
N LEU A 233 -1.72 -2.95 -8.97
CA LEU A 233 -0.42 -2.46 -8.54
C LEU A 233 -0.61 -1.16 -7.74
N HIS A 234 0.40 -0.74 -6.99
CA HIS A 234 0.25 0.44 -6.13
C HIS A 234 0.22 1.76 -6.91
N GLY A 235 1.27 2.08 -7.69
CA GLY A 235 1.37 3.34 -8.45
C GLY A 235 0.90 3.21 -9.89
N GLY A 236 1.68 2.54 -10.74
CA GLY A 236 1.38 2.43 -12.16
C GLY A 236 2.58 2.03 -13.02
N ILE A 237 2.35 1.56 -14.25
CA ILE A 237 3.43 1.28 -15.21
C ILE A 237 3.68 2.54 -16.04
N SER A 238 4.87 3.13 -15.89
CA SER A 238 5.27 4.33 -16.64
C SER A 238 5.62 3.99 -18.11
N PRO A 239 5.57 4.98 -19.03
CA PRO A 239 6.05 4.78 -20.41
C PRO A 239 7.48 4.26 -20.47
N LYS A 240 8.34 4.74 -19.56
CA LYS A 240 9.74 4.29 -19.44
C LYS A 240 9.84 2.81 -19.09
N LEU A 241 9.04 2.34 -18.13
CA LEU A 241 9.01 0.93 -17.76
C LEU A 241 8.40 0.07 -18.87
N LEU A 242 7.31 0.54 -19.50
CA LEU A 242 6.63 -0.16 -20.58
C LEU A 242 7.50 -0.32 -21.84
N ALA A 243 8.36 0.65 -22.15
CA ALA A 243 9.31 0.58 -23.26
C ALA A 243 10.28 -0.63 -23.14
N GLY A 244 10.54 -1.10 -21.92
CA GLY A 244 11.29 -2.32 -21.65
C GLY A 244 10.55 -3.62 -21.94
N LYS A 245 9.31 -3.56 -22.46
CA LYS A 245 8.41 -4.70 -22.73
C LYS A 245 8.29 -5.63 -21.50
N PRO A 246 7.88 -5.08 -20.35
CA PRO A 246 7.83 -5.83 -19.10
C PRO A 246 6.79 -6.95 -19.17
N SER A 247 7.03 -8.03 -18.44
CA SER A 247 6.02 -9.04 -18.12
C SER A 247 5.66 -8.98 -16.64
N LEU A 248 4.54 -9.60 -16.26
CA LEU A 248 4.15 -9.77 -14.85
C LEU A 248 5.29 -10.38 -14.02
N GLN A 249 5.95 -11.41 -14.56
CA GLN A 249 7.07 -12.08 -13.92
C GLN A 249 8.29 -11.16 -13.81
N SER A 250 8.70 -10.50 -14.89
CA SER A 250 9.95 -9.72 -14.91
C SER A 250 9.91 -8.54 -13.94
N VAL A 251 8.77 -7.87 -13.78
CA VAL A 251 8.65 -6.74 -12.85
C VAL A 251 8.64 -7.21 -11.40
N ASN A 252 7.97 -8.32 -11.10
CA ASN A 252 7.94 -8.90 -9.75
C ASN A 252 9.31 -9.46 -9.35
N GLU A 253 10.03 -10.11 -10.26
CA GLU A 253 11.41 -10.56 -10.04
C GLU A 253 12.36 -9.38 -9.82
N SER A 254 12.18 -8.28 -10.58
CA SER A 254 12.95 -7.06 -10.41
C SER A 254 12.74 -6.43 -9.03
N LEU A 255 11.50 -6.42 -8.52
CA LEU A 255 11.24 -5.95 -7.15
C LEU A 255 11.86 -6.89 -6.11
N ALA A 256 11.67 -8.20 -6.24
CA ALA A 256 12.21 -9.18 -5.31
C ALA A 256 13.74 -9.15 -5.25
N ALA A 257 14.40 -8.81 -6.36
CA ALA A 257 15.84 -8.63 -6.42
C ALA A 257 16.32 -7.49 -5.53
N ILE A 258 15.56 -6.40 -5.35
CA ILE A 258 15.95 -5.21 -4.56
C ILE A 258 16.31 -5.57 -3.10
N TRP A 259 15.77 -6.65 -2.58
CA TRP A 259 16.02 -7.12 -1.21
C TRP A 259 17.32 -7.91 -1.07
N LYS A 260 17.99 -8.25 -2.18
CA LYS A 260 19.23 -9.01 -2.20
C LYS A 260 20.45 -8.07 -2.21
N PRO A 261 21.60 -8.51 -1.67
CA PRO A 261 22.85 -7.76 -1.81
C PRO A 261 23.26 -7.58 -3.28
N GLY A 262 23.99 -6.51 -3.59
CA GLY A 262 24.64 -6.33 -4.89
C GLY A 262 23.78 -5.75 -6.02
N VAL A 263 22.56 -5.29 -5.73
CA VAL A 263 21.71 -4.59 -6.69
C VAL A 263 22.24 -3.18 -6.98
N SER A 264 22.32 -2.81 -8.26
CA SER A 264 22.77 -1.47 -8.66
C SER A 264 21.74 -0.39 -8.28
N GLU A 265 22.22 0.84 -8.08
CA GLU A 265 21.34 1.97 -7.76
C GLU A 265 20.39 2.32 -8.93
N GLU A 266 20.79 2.04 -10.16
CA GLU A 266 19.93 2.19 -11.35
C GLU A 266 18.76 1.21 -11.31
N ALA A 267 19.03 -0.06 -10.98
CA ALA A 267 17.98 -1.07 -10.82
C ALA A 267 17.05 -0.74 -9.65
N ARG A 268 17.62 -0.28 -8.52
CA ARG A 268 16.84 0.21 -7.37
C ARG A 268 15.95 1.39 -7.76
N LYS A 269 16.49 2.38 -8.45
CA LYS A 269 15.76 3.57 -8.92
C LYS A 269 14.71 3.24 -9.98
N ALA A 270 14.92 2.22 -10.81
CA ALA A 270 13.93 1.77 -11.78
C ALA A 270 12.66 1.23 -11.09
N MET A 271 12.80 0.63 -9.91
CA MET A 271 11.67 0.08 -9.14
C MET A 271 11.10 1.07 -8.10
N LEU A 272 11.98 1.74 -7.36
CA LEU A 272 11.64 2.56 -6.20
C LEU A 272 11.67 4.08 -6.48
N GLY A 273 12.02 4.49 -7.70
CA GLY A 273 11.99 5.90 -8.10
C GLY A 273 10.64 6.33 -8.65
N THR A 274 10.47 7.62 -8.93
CA THR A 274 9.22 8.26 -9.38
C THR A 274 8.57 7.64 -10.63
N HIS A 275 9.36 7.00 -11.50
CA HIS A 275 8.86 6.31 -12.70
C HIS A 275 8.67 4.80 -12.50
N GLY A 276 8.98 4.29 -11.31
CA GLY A 276 8.84 2.89 -10.94
C GLY A 276 7.39 2.52 -10.60
N PRO A 277 7.08 1.21 -10.55
CA PRO A 277 5.71 0.72 -10.41
C PRO A 277 5.04 1.11 -9.09
N LEU A 278 5.83 1.43 -8.07
CA LEU A 278 5.33 1.83 -6.75
C LEU A 278 5.05 3.34 -6.64
N TRP A 279 5.50 4.16 -7.58
CA TRP A 279 5.43 5.62 -7.45
C TRP A 279 4.81 6.35 -8.63
N TYR A 280 4.72 5.72 -9.80
CA TYR A 280 4.27 6.41 -10.99
C TYR A 280 2.80 6.83 -10.89
N ARG A 281 2.52 8.13 -11.01
CA ARG A 281 1.18 8.72 -10.83
C ARG A 281 0.43 9.03 -12.13
N GLY A 282 1.10 8.96 -13.28
CA GLY A 282 0.53 9.47 -14.54
C GLY A 282 -0.68 8.70 -15.08
N LEU A 283 -1.05 7.55 -14.50
CA LEU A 283 -2.29 6.86 -14.88
C LEU A 283 -3.55 7.59 -14.38
N ILE A 284 -3.41 8.41 -13.33
CA ILE A 284 -4.49 9.22 -12.75
C ILE A 284 -4.33 10.67 -13.24
N PRO A 285 -5.27 11.19 -14.04
CA PRO A 285 -5.18 12.54 -14.59
C PRO A 285 -5.01 13.61 -13.50
N GLY A 286 -4.04 14.50 -13.69
CA GLY A 286 -3.76 15.61 -12.77
C GLY A 286 -3.09 15.21 -11.45
N ALA A 287 -2.78 13.93 -11.23
CA ALA A 287 -2.18 13.47 -9.97
C ALA A 287 -0.70 13.90 -9.79
N ASP A 288 0.00 14.22 -10.87
CA ASP A 288 1.36 14.79 -10.83
C ASP A 288 1.60 15.72 -12.03
N THR A 289 1.60 17.02 -11.76
CA THR A 289 1.78 18.06 -12.79
C THR A 289 3.18 18.06 -13.43
N LYS A 290 4.17 17.42 -12.83
CA LYS A 290 5.54 17.33 -13.36
C LYS A 290 5.73 16.11 -14.27
N LEU A 291 5.09 14.99 -13.94
CA LEU A 291 5.14 13.79 -14.77
C LEU A 291 4.22 13.88 -15.99
N GLY A 292 3.11 14.60 -15.85
CA GLY A 292 2.05 14.63 -16.84
C GLY A 292 1.22 13.36 -16.88
N ASP A 293 0.12 13.45 -17.62
CA ASP A 293 -0.86 12.38 -17.73
C ASP A 293 -0.46 11.37 -18.80
N ALA A 294 -0.78 10.09 -18.57
CA ALA A 294 -0.64 9.04 -19.54
C ALA A 294 -1.55 9.28 -20.75
N SER A 295 -0.99 9.15 -21.95
CA SER A 295 -1.77 9.26 -23.19
C SER A 295 -2.68 8.03 -23.39
N PRO A 296 -3.77 8.15 -24.16
CA PRO A 296 -4.61 7.01 -24.52
C PRO A 296 -3.84 5.84 -25.16
N GLU A 297 -2.81 6.14 -25.95
CA GLU A 297 -1.93 5.14 -26.58
C GLU A 297 -1.09 4.41 -25.54
N HIS A 298 -0.59 5.11 -24.52
CA HIS A 298 0.10 4.47 -23.40
C HIS A 298 -0.82 3.52 -22.64
N ILE A 299 -2.05 3.95 -22.32
CA ILE A 299 -3.04 3.08 -21.65
C ILE A 299 -3.33 1.84 -22.51
N GLN A 300 -3.52 2.01 -23.81
CA GLN A 300 -3.77 0.89 -24.72
C GLN A 300 -2.58 -0.09 -24.78
N ALA A 301 -1.36 0.42 -24.91
CA ALA A 301 -0.15 -0.39 -24.96
C ALA A 301 0.08 -1.13 -23.64
N LEU A 302 -0.21 -0.49 -22.51
CA LEU A 302 -0.12 -1.09 -21.18
C LEU A 302 -1.10 -2.26 -21.02
N LEU A 303 -2.36 -2.09 -21.39
CA LEU A 303 -3.36 -3.17 -21.34
C LEU A 303 -2.96 -4.35 -22.24
N GLN A 304 -2.45 -4.07 -23.44
CA GLN A 304 -1.96 -5.11 -24.37
C GLN A 304 -0.75 -5.86 -23.83
N ALA A 305 0.23 -5.15 -23.23
CA ALA A 305 1.45 -5.76 -22.72
C ALA A 305 1.19 -6.79 -21.61
N PHE A 306 0.15 -6.57 -20.78
CA PHE A 306 -0.21 -7.46 -19.67
C PHE A 306 -1.41 -8.36 -19.96
N ASP A 307 -2.02 -8.25 -21.15
CA ASP A 307 -3.25 -8.94 -21.56
C ASP A 307 -4.38 -8.80 -20.51
N VAL A 308 -4.80 -7.55 -20.27
CA VAL A 308 -5.84 -7.20 -19.31
C VAL A 308 -6.82 -6.17 -19.91
N ASP A 309 -8.03 -6.09 -19.36
CA ASP A 309 -9.01 -5.06 -19.73
C ASP A 309 -8.88 -3.80 -18.89
N ARG A 310 -8.32 -3.95 -17.69
CA ARG A 310 -8.35 -2.93 -16.65
C ARG A 310 -7.11 -2.97 -15.77
N VAL A 311 -6.72 -1.79 -15.31
CA VAL A 311 -5.69 -1.60 -14.29
C VAL A 311 -6.29 -0.87 -13.09
N VAL A 312 -5.95 -1.32 -11.89
CA VAL A 312 -6.41 -0.77 -10.62
C VAL A 312 -5.19 -0.30 -9.81
N VAL A 313 -5.20 0.94 -9.36
CA VAL A 313 -4.07 1.60 -8.68
C VAL A 313 -4.48 2.33 -7.40
N GLY A 314 -3.58 2.38 -6.42
CA GLY A 314 -3.68 3.20 -5.22
C GLY A 314 -2.91 4.52 -5.37
N HIS A 315 -2.16 4.90 -4.33
CA HIS A 315 -1.09 5.91 -4.29
C HIS A 315 -1.49 7.39 -4.50
N SER A 316 -2.37 7.63 -5.45
CA SER A 316 -2.91 8.94 -5.81
C SER A 316 -4.29 9.10 -5.21
N THR A 317 -4.36 9.89 -4.15
CA THR A 317 -5.56 10.08 -3.34
C THR A 317 -6.63 10.82 -4.10
N LEU A 318 -7.82 10.26 -4.04
CA LEU A 318 -9.05 10.73 -4.65
C LEU A 318 -10.11 10.90 -3.57
N ASP A 319 -11.13 11.69 -3.86
CA ASP A 319 -12.31 11.82 -2.98
C ASP A 319 -13.16 10.55 -2.96
N ALA A 320 -13.01 9.68 -3.97
CA ALA A 320 -13.78 8.47 -4.16
C ALA A 320 -13.03 7.46 -5.05
N VAL A 321 -13.44 6.19 -4.99
CA VAL A 321 -13.03 5.21 -6.02
C VAL A 321 -13.53 5.70 -7.37
N THR A 322 -12.63 5.92 -8.32
CA THR A 322 -12.93 6.65 -9.56
C THR A 322 -12.40 5.91 -10.78
N ALA A 323 -13.24 5.79 -11.81
CA ALA A 323 -12.85 5.28 -13.12
C ALA A 323 -12.32 6.39 -14.02
N PHE A 324 -11.23 6.08 -14.72
CA PHE A 324 -10.59 6.94 -15.73
C PHE A 324 -10.44 6.18 -17.04
N HIS A 325 -10.14 6.91 -18.11
CA HIS A 325 -9.82 6.33 -19.43
C HIS A 325 -10.91 5.39 -19.96
N GLY A 326 -12.19 5.69 -19.67
CA GLY A 326 -13.33 4.84 -20.04
C GLY A 326 -13.43 3.55 -19.21
N GLY A 327 -13.01 3.56 -17.94
CA GLY A 327 -13.06 2.39 -17.03
C GLY A 327 -11.87 1.43 -17.16
N ARG A 328 -10.88 1.79 -18.00
CA ARG A 328 -9.63 1.04 -18.21
C ARG A 328 -8.64 1.23 -17.06
N VAL A 329 -8.74 2.34 -16.33
CA VAL A 329 -7.98 2.58 -15.10
C VAL A 329 -8.96 2.90 -13.98
N ILE A 330 -8.79 2.32 -12.80
CA ILE A 330 -9.54 2.69 -11.59
C ILE A 330 -8.56 3.08 -10.49
N GLY A 331 -8.72 4.27 -9.94
CA GLY A 331 -8.04 4.68 -8.70
C GLY A 331 -8.84 4.23 -7.47
N VAL A 332 -8.17 3.56 -6.53
CA VAL A 332 -8.76 3.00 -5.30
C VAL A 332 -8.18 3.56 -4.00
N ASP A 333 -7.22 4.50 -4.05
CA ASP A 333 -6.91 5.35 -2.91
C ASP A 333 -8.00 6.43 -2.78
N ALA A 334 -9.07 6.08 -2.06
CA ALA A 334 -10.21 6.96 -1.80
C ALA A 334 -10.09 7.66 -0.42
N GLY A 335 -8.88 8.07 -0.02
CA GLY A 335 -8.69 8.88 1.19
C GLY A 335 -8.89 8.13 2.51
N LEU A 336 -8.74 6.79 2.51
CA LEU A 336 -8.93 5.97 3.72
C LEU A 336 -8.04 6.44 4.88
N LYS A 337 -6.80 6.84 4.57
CA LYS A 337 -5.83 7.43 5.51
C LYS A 337 -6.31 8.68 6.25
N ASP A 338 -7.23 9.46 5.67
CA ASP A 338 -7.64 10.76 6.22
C ASP A 338 -8.75 10.63 7.28
N GLY A 339 -9.26 9.40 7.50
CA GLY A 339 -10.29 9.10 8.49
C GLY A 339 -11.69 9.60 8.11
N LYS A 340 -11.89 10.12 6.90
CA LYS A 340 -13.13 10.78 6.44
C LYS A 340 -13.94 9.95 5.43
N GLY A 341 -14.08 8.65 5.67
CA GLY A 341 -15.08 7.83 4.97
C GLY A 341 -14.66 7.30 3.60
N GLY A 342 -13.44 6.76 3.50
CA GLY A 342 -12.95 6.14 2.26
C GLY A 342 -13.81 5.00 1.73
N GLU A 343 -13.46 4.50 0.54
CA GLU A 343 -14.26 3.54 -0.21
C GLU A 343 -13.45 2.29 -0.59
N LEU A 344 -14.15 1.20 -0.92
CA LEU A 344 -13.55 0.06 -1.61
C LEU A 344 -14.15 -0.11 -3.01
N LEU A 345 -13.40 -0.71 -3.92
CA LEU A 345 -13.89 -1.16 -5.22
C LEU A 345 -14.49 -2.56 -5.07
N LEU A 346 -15.69 -2.78 -5.61
CA LEU A 346 -16.27 -4.11 -5.79
C LEU A 346 -16.32 -4.42 -7.28
N LEU A 347 -15.71 -5.53 -7.69
CA LEU A 347 -15.90 -6.13 -9.01
C LEU A 347 -16.75 -7.38 -8.85
N GLU A 348 -18.00 -7.32 -9.32
CA GLU A 348 -18.94 -8.43 -9.22
C GLU A 348 -19.51 -8.77 -10.60
N LYS A 349 -19.32 -10.01 -11.08
CA LYS A 349 -19.82 -10.49 -12.38
C LYS A 349 -19.53 -9.54 -13.56
N GLY A 350 -18.34 -8.93 -13.57
CA GLY A 350 -17.89 -8.00 -14.61
C GLY A 350 -18.32 -6.54 -14.42
N GLN A 351 -19.17 -6.24 -13.45
CA GLN A 351 -19.58 -4.88 -13.09
C GLN A 351 -18.66 -4.31 -11.99
N ALA A 352 -18.46 -3.00 -12.01
CA ALA A 352 -17.68 -2.28 -11.00
C ALA A 352 -18.60 -1.38 -10.17
N PHE A 353 -18.39 -1.39 -8.86
CA PHE A 353 -19.11 -0.55 -7.91
C PHE A 353 -18.14 0.08 -6.91
N ARG A 354 -18.49 1.28 -6.46
CA ARG A 354 -17.97 1.92 -5.27
C ARG A 354 -18.72 1.38 -4.06
N GLY A 355 -18.00 0.82 -3.10
CA GLY A 355 -18.52 0.38 -1.81
C GLY A 355 -18.23 1.41 -0.74
N LEU A 356 -19.29 2.01 -0.19
CA LEU A 356 -19.21 3.08 0.81
C LEU A 356 -19.18 2.52 2.26
N PRO A 357 -18.74 3.32 3.25
CA PRO A 357 -18.66 2.89 4.65
C PRO A 357 -19.98 2.46 5.30
N ASP A 358 -21.12 2.92 4.78
CA ASP A 358 -22.47 2.59 5.26
C ASP A 358 -23.04 1.31 4.62
N GLY A 359 -22.29 0.68 3.72
CA GLY A 359 -22.72 -0.51 2.97
C GLY A 359 -23.41 -0.17 1.63
N THR A 360 -23.64 1.11 1.34
CA THR A 360 -24.17 1.56 0.06
C THR A 360 -23.22 1.16 -1.07
N ARG A 361 -23.80 0.72 -2.19
CA ARG A 361 -23.07 0.36 -3.41
C ARG A 361 -23.52 1.27 -4.53
N LEU A 362 -22.59 2.02 -5.12
CA LEU A 362 -22.86 2.89 -6.26
C LEU A 362 -22.17 2.32 -7.49
N PRO A 363 -22.83 2.21 -8.66
CA PRO A 363 -22.16 1.87 -9.91
C PRO A 363 -21.00 2.81 -10.18
N LEU A 364 -19.89 2.26 -10.70
CA LEU A 364 -18.71 3.04 -11.07
C LEU A 364 -18.78 3.54 -12.50
#